data_AF-A0A5B0NFQ7-F1
#
_entry.id   AF-A0A5B0NFQ7-F1
#
_cell.length_a   1.000
_cell.length_b   1.000
_cell.length_c   1.000
_cell.angle_alpha   90.00
_cell.angle_beta   90.00
_cell.angle_gamma   90.00
#
_symmetry.space_group_name_H-M   'P 1'
#
loop_
_entity.id
_entity.type
_entity.pdbx_description
1 polymer ?
#
loop_
_entity_poly.entity_id
_entity_poly.type
_entity_poly.pdbx_seq_one_letter_code
_entity_poly.pdbx_strand_id
1 'polypeptide(L)'
;MEETIGAEAMQALDVLDQHKRACKDRYYRQALKRESQKARYVDTYSKVNSLKQLVAKDRGFQVTVRHPRLWYLLDTDVGRPIQNLGTPPTPRWDAQGQLGLTLREKPLLLLFFFCLSLALLFFVIFAT
;
A
#
# COMPACT_ATOMS: atom_id res chain seq x y z
N MET A 1 14.91 -13.71 -37.76
CA MET A 1 14.54 -13.48 -36.35
C MET A 1 13.86 -12.11 -36.13
N GLU A 2 13.74 -11.26 -37.15
CA GLU A 2 12.98 -9.99 -37.03
C GLU A 2 11.45 -10.18 -37.13
N GLU A 3 10.97 -11.16 -37.91
CA GLU A 3 9.52 -11.37 -38.12
C GLU A 3 8.77 -11.72 -36.83
N THR A 4 9.43 -12.39 -35.88
CA THR A 4 8.83 -12.78 -34.59
C THR A 4 8.58 -11.59 -33.66
N ILE A 5 9.42 -10.55 -33.74
CA ILE A 5 9.34 -9.37 -32.87
C ILE A 5 8.07 -8.56 -33.20
N GLY A 6 7.72 -8.48 -34.48
CA GLY A 6 6.50 -7.80 -34.93
C GLY A 6 5.22 -8.49 -34.43
N ALA A 7 5.17 -9.82 -34.48
CA ALA A 7 4.02 -10.60 -34.02
C ALA A 7 3.78 -10.48 -32.51
N GLU A 8 4.86 -10.50 -31.71
CA GLU A 8 4.79 -10.32 -30.26
C GLU A 8 4.31 -8.91 -29.87
N ALA A 9 4.79 -7.88 -30.57
CA ALA A 9 4.35 -6.51 -30.35
C ALA A 9 2.87 -6.31 -30.69
N MET A 10 2.37 -6.96 -31.75
CA MET A 10 0.95 -6.95 -32.12
C MET A 10 0.10 -7.65 -31.06
N GLN A 11 0.52 -8.82 -30.58
CA GLN A 11 -0.16 -9.52 -29.50
C GLN A 11 -0.18 -8.70 -28.19
N ALA A 12 0.93 -8.03 -27.87
CA ALA A 12 1.01 -7.16 -26.71
C ALA A 12 0.05 -5.97 -26.80
N LEU A 13 -0.11 -5.39 -27.99
CA LEU A 13 -1.09 -4.32 -28.24
C LEU A 13 -2.52 -4.80 -28.05
N ASP A 14 -2.86 -6.00 -28.51
CA ASP A 14 -4.18 -6.59 -28.33
C ASP A 14 -4.50 -6.80 -26.84
N VAL A 15 -3.53 -7.31 -26.07
CA VAL A 15 -3.66 -7.47 -24.61
C VAL A 15 -3.86 -6.11 -23.93
N LEU A 16 -3.11 -5.08 -24.34
CA LEU A 16 -3.23 -3.73 -23.80
C LEU A 16 -4.61 -3.11 -24.11
N ASP A 17 -5.12 -3.30 -25.32
CA ASP A 17 -6.43 -2.79 -25.70
C ASP A 17 -7.57 -3.55 -25.02
N GLN A 18 -7.46 -4.88 -24.90
CA GLN A 18 -8.39 -5.69 -24.12
C GLN A 18 -8.43 -5.24 -22.65
N HIS A 19 -7.26 -5.02 -22.04
CA HIS A 19 -7.17 -4.48 -20.68
C HIS A 19 -7.83 -3.10 -20.56
N LYS A 20 -7.59 -2.19 -21.52
CA LYS A 20 -8.22 -0.87 -21.57
C LYS A 20 -9.75 -0.95 -21.67
N ARG A 21 -10.27 -1.87 -22.48
CA ARG A 21 -11.72 -2.14 -22.60
C ARG A 21 -12.27 -2.71 -21.30
N ALA A 22 -11.60 -3.70 -20.70
CA ALA A 22 -12.01 -4.33 -19.45
C ALA A 22 -12.03 -3.34 -18.28
N CYS A 23 -11.14 -2.35 -18.24
CA CYS A 23 -11.15 -1.28 -17.23
C CYS A 23 -12.41 -0.41 -17.23
N LYS A 24 -13.25 -0.46 -18.28
CA LYS A 24 -14.58 0.19 -18.26
C LYS A 24 -15.55 -0.55 -17.34
N ASP A 25 -15.39 -1.86 -17.19
CA ASP A 25 -16.23 -2.67 -16.32
C ASP A 25 -15.94 -2.41 -14.83
N ARG A 26 -17.00 -2.36 -14.02
CA ARG A 26 -16.89 -2.09 -12.58
C ARG A 26 -16.29 -3.28 -11.83
N TYR A 27 -16.70 -4.50 -12.18
CA TYR A 27 -16.25 -5.70 -11.48
C TYR A 27 -14.77 -5.97 -11.76
N TYR A 28 -14.32 -5.76 -13.00
CA TYR A 28 -12.93 -5.85 -13.37
C TYR A 28 -12.06 -4.87 -12.57
N ARG A 29 -12.45 -3.59 -12.49
CA ARG A 29 -11.73 -2.60 -11.66
C ARG A 29 -11.68 -2.99 -10.19
N GLN A 30 -12.78 -3.53 -9.65
CA GLN A 30 -12.81 -4.00 -8.26
C GLN A 30 -11.89 -5.21 -8.06
N ALA A 31 -11.82 -6.14 -9.03
CA ALA A 31 -10.91 -7.26 -9.00
C ALA A 31 -9.44 -6.80 -9.02
N LEU A 32 -9.10 -5.82 -9.87
CA LEU A 32 -7.76 -5.21 -9.89
C LEU A 32 -7.40 -4.58 -8.54
N LYS A 33 -8.33 -3.83 -7.93
CA LYS A 33 -8.11 -3.23 -6.60
C LYS A 33 -7.87 -4.30 -5.53
N ARG A 34 -8.60 -5.42 -5.57
CA ARG A 34 -8.39 -6.54 -4.63
C ARG A 34 -7.06 -7.25 -4.89
N GLU A 35 -6.63 -7.34 -6.14
CA GLU A 35 -5.36 -7.95 -6.52
C GLU A 35 -4.17 -7.13 -6.05
N SER A 36 -4.21 -5.80 -6.22
CA SER A 36 -3.12 -4.90 -5.79
C SER A 36 -2.96 -4.83 -4.26
N GLN A 37 -4.01 -5.14 -3.50
CA GLN A 37 -3.96 -5.22 -2.04
C GLN A 37 -3.33 -6.52 -1.52
N LYS A 38 -3.14 -7.54 -2.36
CA LYS A 38 -2.46 -8.76 -1.94
C LYS A 38 -0.99 -8.43 -1.68
N ALA A 39 -0.38 -9.09 -0.69
CA ALA A 39 1.04 -8.96 -0.37
C ALA A 39 1.93 -9.63 -1.44
N ARG A 40 1.88 -9.10 -2.66
CA ARG A 40 2.71 -9.48 -3.81
C ARG A 40 3.43 -8.23 -4.28
N TYR A 41 4.74 -8.34 -4.51
CA TYR A 41 5.59 -7.23 -4.98
C TYR A 41 5.40 -6.87 -6.47
N VAL A 42 4.31 -7.33 -7.08
CA VAL A 42 3.93 -7.08 -8.47
C VAL A 42 2.41 -7.19 -8.56
N ASP A 43 1.78 -6.21 -9.19
CA ASP A 43 0.35 -6.17 -9.48
C ASP A 43 0.09 -6.10 -10.99
N THR A 44 -1.18 -6.14 -11.39
CA THR A 44 -1.56 -6.05 -12.81
C THR A 44 -1.19 -4.69 -13.42
N TYR A 45 -1.29 -3.60 -12.65
CA TYR A 45 -1.00 -2.25 -13.12
C TYR A 45 0.48 -2.10 -13.52
N SER A 46 1.39 -2.56 -12.66
CA SER A 46 2.83 -2.55 -12.91
C SER A 46 3.25 -3.44 -14.09
N LYS A 47 2.60 -4.59 -14.29
CA LYS A 47 2.80 -5.43 -15.48
C LYS A 47 2.38 -4.71 -16.76
N VAL A 48 1.19 -4.11 -16.76
CA VAL A 48 0.66 -3.36 -17.92
C VAL A 48 1.55 -2.18 -18.27
N ASN A 49 2.06 -1.43 -17.28
CA ASN A 49 2.97 -0.32 -17.54
C ASN A 49 4.31 -0.78 -18.12
N SER A 50 4.85 -1.90 -17.63
CA SER A 50 6.07 -2.49 -18.21
C SER A 50 5.84 -2.94 -19.65
N LEU A 51 4.68 -3.55 -19.94
CA LEU A 51 4.31 -3.99 -21.29
C LEU A 51 4.15 -2.80 -22.26
N LYS A 52 3.55 -1.69 -21.81
CA LYS A 52 3.48 -0.45 -22.61
C LYS A 52 4.87 0.07 -22.97
N GLN A 53 5.82 0.00 -22.05
CA GLN A 53 7.20 0.43 -22.32
C GLN A 53 7.92 -0.50 -23.28
N LEU A 54 7.70 -1.82 -23.18
CA LEU A 54 8.23 -2.79 -24.15
C LEU A 54 7.72 -2.48 -25.57
N VAL A 55 6.41 -2.38 -25.73
CA VAL A 55 5.78 -2.07 -27.03
C VAL A 55 6.25 -0.72 -27.57
N ALA A 56 6.42 0.29 -26.71
CA ALA A 56 6.94 1.58 -27.13
C ALA A 56 8.40 1.48 -27.60
N LYS A 57 9.25 0.75 -26.86
CA LYS A 57 10.65 0.52 -27.27
C LYS A 57 10.72 -0.21 -28.62
N ASP A 58 9.90 -1.24 -28.81
CA ASP A 58 9.87 -2.01 -30.07
C ASP A 58 9.39 -1.17 -31.26
N ARG A 59 8.55 -0.17 -31.02
CA ARG A 59 8.15 0.82 -32.05
C ARG A 59 9.19 1.93 -32.29
N GLY A 60 10.37 1.83 -31.69
CA GLY A 60 11.47 2.79 -31.88
C GLY A 60 11.38 4.03 -30.99
N PHE A 61 10.48 4.07 -30.00
CA PHE A 61 10.45 5.16 -29.03
C PHE A 61 11.63 5.03 -28.05
N GLN A 62 12.26 6.16 -27.71
CA GLN A 62 13.32 6.21 -26.70
C GLN A 62 12.70 6.09 -25.29
N VAL A 63 12.49 4.85 -24.84
CA VAL A 63 11.91 4.56 -23.52
C VAL A 63 12.77 3.53 -22.78
N THR A 64 12.97 3.74 -21.48
CA THR A 64 13.57 2.73 -20.62
C THR A 64 12.50 1.76 -20.13
N VAL A 65 12.63 0.49 -20.48
CA VAL A 65 11.76 -0.58 -20.01
C VAL A 65 12.09 -0.88 -18.55
N ARG A 66 11.13 -0.61 -17.66
CA ARG A 66 11.25 -0.96 -16.24
C ARG A 66 10.60 -2.31 -16.00
N HIS A 67 11.21 -3.09 -15.11
CA HIS A 67 10.62 -4.34 -14.65
C HIS A 67 9.34 -4.06 -13.83
N PRO A 68 8.29 -4.91 -13.88
CA PRO A 68 7.05 -4.71 -13.13
C PRO A 68 7.28 -4.48 -11.63
N ARG A 69 8.23 -5.19 -11.02
CA ARG A 69 8.60 -4.97 -9.61
C ARG A 69 9.07 -3.54 -9.33
N LEU A 70 9.82 -2.92 -10.25
CA LEU A 70 10.25 -1.53 -10.08
C LEU A 70 9.07 -0.58 -10.21
N TRP A 71 8.16 -0.82 -11.16
CA TRP A 71 6.90 -0.07 -11.25
C TRP A 71 6.08 -0.15 -9.97
N TYR A 72 5.91 -1.37 -9.42
CA TYR A 72 5.20 -1.58 -8.16
C TYR A 72 5.84 -0.81 -7.01
N LEU A 73 7.17 -0.87 -6.87
CA LEU A 73 7.88 -0.17 -5.81
C LEU A 73 7.77 1.36 -5.96
N LEU A 74 7.82 1.88 -7.18
CA LEU A 74 7.71 3.32 -7.40
C LEU A 74 6.31 3.87 -7.07
N ASP A 75 5.26 3.07 -7.25
CA ASP A 75 3.87 3.49 -7.08
C ASP A 75 3.31 3.22 -5.68
N THR A 76 3.99 2.39 -4.88
CA THR A 76 3.51 1.96 -3.56
C THR A 76 4.36 2.49 -2.41
N ASP A 77 3.74 2.61 -1.24
CA ASP A 77 4.41 3.03 -0.01
C ASP A 77 5.59 2.13 0.38
N VAL A 78 5.56 0.85 -0.04
CA VAL A 78 6.63 -0.12 0.20
C VAL A 78 7.94 0.31 -0.47
N GLY A 79 7.88 1.05 -1.59
CA GLY A 79 9.07 1.58 -2.23
C GLY A 79 9.41 3.03 -1.87
N ARG A 80 8.79 3.63 -0.84
CA ARG A 80 9.26 4.93 -0.30
C ARG A 80 10.76 4.95 0.00
N PRO A 81 11.41 3.88 0.52
CA PRO A 81 12.86 3.88 0.68
C PRO A 81 13.62 4.04 -0.64
N ILE A 82 13.09 3.55 -1.77
CA ILE A 82 13.68 3.73 -3.10
C ILE A 82 13.53 5.18 -3.56
N GLN A 83 12.36 5.78 -3.32
CA GLN A 83 12.14 7.20 -3.62
C GLN A 83 13.08 8.11 -2.81
N ASN A 84 13.43 7.69 -1.60
CA ASN A 84 14.32 8.42 -0.71
C ASN A 84 15.81 8.05 -0.87
N LEU A 85 16.20 7.33 -1.94
CA LEU A 85 17.58 6.90 -2.19
C LEU A 85 18.23 6.12 -1.02
N GLY A 86 17.44 5.33 -0.31
CA GLY A 86 17.87 4.60 0.88
C GLY A 86 17.82 5.41 2.18
N THR A 87 17.41 6.68 2.12
CA THR A 87 17.16 7.48 3.32
C THR A 87 15.87 6.98 3.98
N PRO A 88 15.91 6.51 5.24
CA PRO A 88 14.69 6.15 5.94
C PRO A 88 13.77 7.37 6.02
N PRO A 89 12.45 7.21 5.85
CA PRO A 89 11.54 8.34 5.97
C PRO A 89 11.70 8.99 7.34
N THR A 90 11.69 10.33 7.38
CA THR A 90 11.67 11.06 8.65
C THR A 90 10.51 10.51 9.49
N PRO A 91 10.76 9.97 10.69
CA PRO A 91 9.69 9.48 11.54
C PRO A 91 8.72 10.63 11.77
N ARG A 92 7.43 10.36 11.64
CA ARG A 92 6.41 11.34 12.01
C ARG A 92 6.60 11.69 13.50
N TRP A 93 6.17 12.88 13.92
CA TRP A 93 6.28 13.28 15.33
C TRP A 93 5.59 12.30 16.30
N ASP A 94 4.57 11.56 15.84
CA ASP A 94 3.90 10.50 16.59
C ASP A 94 4.56 9.11 16.47
N ALA A 95 5.60 8.96 15.63
CA ALA A 95 6.35 7.73 15.41
C ALA A 95 7.58 7.61 16.33
N GLN A 96 7.98 8.69 17.00
CA GLN A 96 8.91 8.61 18.12
C GLN A 96 8.22 7.85 19.24
N GLY A 97 8.54 6.55 19.34
CA GLY A 97 8.22 5.66 20.44
C GLY A 97 6.92 6.00 21.18
N GLN A 98 5.86 5.24 20.93
CA GLN A 98 4.92 4.92 21.99
C GLN A 98 5.67 4.21 23.12
N LEU A 99 6.52 4.93 23.86
CA LEU A 99 6.92 4.59 25.20
C LEU A 99 5.66 4.73 26.03
N GLY A 100 4.87 3.66 26.04
CA GLY A 100 3.88 3.34 27.07
C GLY A 100 3.07 4.51 27.59
N LEU A 101 2.25 5.15 26.74
CA LEU A 101 1.04 5.81 27.22
C LEU A 101 -0.19 5.16 26.57
N THR A 102 -0.30 3.85 26.73
CA THR A 102 -1.58 3.12 26.74
C THR A 102 -2.43 3.51 27.95
N LEU A 103 -2.54 4.81 28.22
CA LEU A 103 -3.40 5.42 29.23
C LEU A 103 -4.52 6.23 28.56
N ARG A 104 -4.78 5.97 27.28
CA ARG A 104 -5.86 6.63 26.50
C ARG A 104 -7.15 5.81 26.41
N GLU A 105 -7.28 4.70 27.14
CA GLU A 105 -8.49 3.84 27.01
C GLU A 105 -9.27 3.63 28.31
N LYS A 106 -8.82 4.05 29.50
CA LYS A 106 -9.55 3.74 30.76
C LYS A 106 -9.51 4.81 31.88
N PRO A 107 -9.66 6.13 31.60
CA PRO A 107 -9.74 7.11 32.69
C PRO A 107 -10.96 6.87 33.60
N LEU A 108 -12.07 6.38 33.05
CA LEU A 108 -13.31 6.10 33.79
C LEU A 108 -13.18 4.92 34.78
N LEU A 109 -12.47 3.85 34.42
CA LEU A 109 -12.30 2.71 35.33
C LEU A 109 -11.37 3.05 36.49
N LEU A 110 -10.29 3.78 36.23
CA LEU A 110 -9.39 4.26 37.30
C LEU A 110 -10.11 5.23 38.25
N LEU A 111 -10.90 6.17 37.72
CA LEU A 111 -11.74 7.04 38.54
C LEU A 111 -12.78 6.25 39.35
N PHE A 112 -13.41 5.22 38.74
CA PHE A 112 -14.37 4.36 39.45
C PHE A 112 -13.72 3.62 40.63
N PHE A 113 -12.56 2.99 40.43
CA PHE A 113 -11.83 2.32 41.51
C PHE A 113 -11.37 3.30 42.59
N PHE A 114 -10.91 4.50 42.20
CA PHE A 114 -10.52 5.55 43.14
C PHE A 114 -11.70 6.01 44.00
N CYS A 115 -12.85 6.31 43.38
CA CYS A 115 -14.08 6.69 44.09
C CYS A 115 -14.57 5.57 45.02
N LEU A 116 -14.54 4.31 44.56
CA LEU A 116 -14.92 3.16 45.39
C LEU A 116 -14.01 3.03 46.62
N SER A 117 -12.70 3.23 46.46
CA SER A 117 -11.74 3.18 47.57
C SER A 117 -11.97 4.29 48.59
N LEU A 118 -12.29 5.50 48.13
CA LEU A 118 -12.62 6.65 48.98
C LEU A 118 -13.93 6.42 49.75
N ALA A 119 -14.95 5.87 49.09
CA ALA A 119 -16.22 5.55 49.72
C ALA A 119 -16.07 4.48 50.81
N LEU A 120 -15.27 3.43 50.57
CA LEU A 120 -14.93 2.41 51.56
C LEU A 120 -14.17 2.98 52.75
N LEU A 121 -13.17 3.85 52.50
CA LEU A 121 -12.43 4.53 53.56
C LEU A 121 -13.38 5.39 54.42
N PHE A 122 -14.27 6.15 53.78
CA PHE A 122 -15.27 6.95 54.48
C PHE A 122 -16.20 6.08 55.33
N PHE A 123 -16.66 4.95 54.79
CA PHE A 123 -17.49 4.00 55.53
C PHE A 123 -16.75 3.44 56.74
N VAL A 124 -15.48 3.06 56.61
CA VAL A 124 -14.67 2.56 57.75
C VAL A 124 -14.47 3.64 58.83
N ILE A 125 -14.21 4.88 58.43
CA ILE A 125 -13.97 6.00 59.36
C ILE A 125 -15.26 6.40 60.11
N PHE A 126 -16.42 6.35 59.45
CA PHE A 126 -17.69 6.81 60.03
C PHE A 126 -18.60 5.68 60.56
N ALA A 127 -18.26 4.40 60.32
CA ALA A 127 -18.94 3.24 60.87
C ALA A 127 -18.21 2.61 62.07
N THR A 128 -17.17 3.28 62.59
CA THR A 128 -16.59 3.03 63.93
C THR A 128 -17.07 4.09 64.90
#